data_AF-A0A1Q9DZF8-F1
#
_entry.id   AF-A0A1Q9DZF8-F1
#
_cell.length_a   1.000
_cell.length_b   1.000
_cell.length_c   1.000
_cell.angle_alpha   90.00
_cell.angle_beta   90.00
_cell.angle_gamma   90.00
#
_symmetry.space_group_name_H-M   'P 1'
#
loop_
_entity.id
_entity.type
_entity.pdbx_description
1 polymer ?
#
loop_
_entity_poly.entity_id
_entity_poly.type
_entity_poly.pdbx_seq_one_letter_code
_entity_poly.pdbx_strand_id
1 'polypeptide(L)'
;MATVWEVVGGAERGGIIVRTGYDLSSDLADSRLATGSLVKAREKKLSDDDEVAFRRYTEKFGECYSRKAFPWFNPKPAPEEKKLSTEAHETEQQLA
;
A
#
# COMPACT_ATOMS: atom_id res chain seq x y z
N MET A 1 1.17 15.86 2.25
CA MET A 1 2.29 16.34 3.10
C MET A 1 3.01 15.14 3.66
N ALA A 2 4.33 15.14 3.70
CA ALA A 2 5.11 13.99 4.16
C ALA A 2 5.29 14.02 5.69
N THR A 3 5.02 12.89 6.34
CA THR A 3 5.03 12.73 7.79
C THR A 3 6.46 12.78 8.35
N VAL A 4 6.64 13.53 9.43
CA VAL A 4 7.88 13.61 10.20
C VAL A 4 7.72 12.82 11.50
N TRP A 5 8.76 12.10 11.89
CA TRP A 5 8.80 11.23 13.05
C TRP A 5 10.04 11.55 13.89
N GLU A 6 9.98 11.26 15.18
CA GLU A 6 11.11 11.38 16.10
C GLU A 6 11.68 10.00 16.44
N VAL A 7 13.00 9.90 16.50
CA VAL A 7 13.69 8.71 16.97
C VAL A 7 13.65 8.67 18.49
N VAL A 8 12.85 7.78 19.08
CA VAL A 8 12.68 7.68 20.55
C VAL A 8 13.62 6.68 21.24
N GLY A 9 14.48 5.98 20.51
CA GLY A 9 15.32 4.92 21.06
C GLY A 9 16.65 4.71 20.32
N GLY A 10 17.51 3.86 20.88
CA GLY A 10 18.83 3.54 20.33
C GLY A 10 20.01 4.22 21.03
N ALA A 11 19.78 5.09 22.00
CA ALA A 11 20.83 5.78 22.78
C ALA A 11 21.89 4.82 23.35
N GLU A 12 21.46 3.74 23.99
CA GLU A 12 22.33 2.70 24.57
C GLU A 12 23.28 2.02 23.57
N ARG A 13 22.95 2.08 22.27
CA ARG A 13 23.72 1.45 21.19
C ARG A 13 24.33 2.46 20.22
N GLY A 14 24.40 3.73 20.62
CA GLY A 14 24.97 4.81 19.81
C GLY A 14 24.09 5.23 18.62
N GLY A 15 22.78 5.00 18.69
CA GLY A 15 21.79 5.41 17.69
C GLY A 15 21.30 4.30 16.75
N ILE A 16 20.39 4.67 15.84
CA ILE A 16 19.81 3.80 14.81
C ILE A 16 20.67 3.82 13.55
N ILE A 17 20.98 2.64 13.02
CA ILE A 17 21.67 2.48 11.74
C ILE A 17 20.69 2.77 10.61
N VAL A 18 21.09 3.63 9.67
CA VAL A 18 20.29 3.96 8.49
C VAL A 18 21.07 3.66 7.21
N ARG A 19 20.35 3.50 6.10
CA ARG A 19 20.91 3.24 4.77
C ARG A 19 20.71 4.46 3.86
N THR A 20 21.61 4.63 2.91
CA THR A 20 21.59 5.76 1.95
C THR A 20 20.52 5.57 0.86
N GLY A 21 20.13 4.32 0.58
CA GLY A 21 19.14 3.96 -0.42
C GLY A 21 17.88 3.30 0.14
N TYR A 22 16.93 3.04 -0.75
CA TYR A 22 15.67 2.34 -0.43
C TYR A 22 15.83 0.84 -0.27
N ASP A 23 16.92 0.27 -0.79
CA ASP A 23 17.15 -1.17 -0.78
C ASP A 23 17.88 -1.61 0.50
N LEU A 24 17.59 -2.82 0.98
CA LEU A 24 18.25 -3.42 2.13
C LEU A 24 19.72 -3.74 1.87
N SER A 25 20.15 -3.83 0.62
CA SER A 25 21.55 -3.98 0.21
C SER A 25 22.25 -2.64 0.00
N SER A 26 21.56 -1.50 0.10
CA SER A 26 22.17 -0.18 -0.06
C SER A 26 23.20 0.07 1.03
N ASP A 27 24.21 0.89 0.74
CA ASP A 27 25.25 1.21 1.71
C ASP A 27 24.68 1.81 3.00
N LEU A 28 25.35 1.50 4.11
CA LEU A 28 25.06 2.15 5.38
C LEU A 28 25.42 3.64 5.28
N ALA A 29 24.63 4.48 5.91
CA ALA A 29 25.01 5.88 6.06
C ALA A 29 26.17 6.01 7.05
N ASP A 30 27.04 6.98 6.82
CA ASP A 30 28.23 7.23 7.65
C ASP A 30 27.86 7.53 9.11
N SER A 31 26.70 8.18 9.32
CA SER A 31 26.22 8.58 10.65
C SER A 31 24.97 7.81 11.06
N ARG A 32 24.93 7.39 12.33
CA ARG A 32 23.73 6.84 12.97
C ARG A 32 22.80 7.96 13.43
N LEU A 33 21.50 7.69 13.45
CA LEU A 33 20.52 8.62 13.99
C LEU A 33 20.47 8.50 15.51
N ALA A 34 20.73 9.60 16.21
CA ALA A 34 20.61 9.67 17.66
C ALA A 34 19.14 9.73 18.10
N THR A 35 18.86 9.36 19.34
CA THR A 35 17.58 9.65 19.98
C THR A 35 17.30 11.16 19.93
N GLY A 36 16.07 11.55 19.61
CA GLY A 36 15.65 12.93 19.36
C GLY A 36 15.82 13.40 17.91
N SER A 37 16.41 12.59 17.02
CA SER A 37 16.53 12.94 15.60
C SER A 37 15.15 12.96 14.94
N LEU A 38 14.90 13.98 14.11
CA LEU A 38 13.69 14.07 13.30
C LEU A 38 13.93 13.47 11.91
N VAL A 39 13.08 12.52 11.51
CA VAL A 39 13.14 11.84 10.22
C VAL A 39 11.86 12.07 9.42
N LYS A 40 12.02 12.19 8.10
CA LYS A 40 10.90 12.33 7.18
C LYS A 40 10.67 11.00 6.45
N ALA A 41 9.44 10.52 6.46
CA ALA A 41 9.08 9.33 5.69
C ALA A 41 9.31 9.58 4.20
N ARG A 42 10.02 8.67 3.54
CA ARG A 42 10.29 8.74 2.11
C ARG A 42 9.47 7.67 1.40
N GLU A 43 8.58 8.09 0.52
CA GLU A 43 7.83 7.17 -0.33
C GLU A 43 8.74 6.71 -1.48
N LYS A 44 8.70 5.40 -1.78
CA LYS A 44 9.31 4.86 -3.00
C LYS A 44 8.23 4.87 -4.07
N LYS A 45 8.43 5.64 -5.14
CA LYS A 45 7.61 5.46 -6.34
C LYS A 45 7.99 4.13 -6.97
N LEU A 46 7.00 3.30 -7.31
CA LEU A 46 7.26 2.09 -8.10
C LEU A 46 7.85 2.53 -9.45
N SER A 47 8.80 1.75 -9.94
CA SER A 47 9.27 1.91 -11.33
C SER A 47 8.21 1.38 -12.29
N ASP A 48 8.27 1.79 -13.57
CA ASP A 48 7.38 1.26 -14.61
C ASP A 48 7.47 -0.28 -14.69
N ASP A 49 8.67 -0.84 -14.47
CA ASP A 49 8.90 -2.28 -14.42
C ASP A 49 8.20 -2.94 -13.22
N ASP A 50 8.22 -2.31 -12.04
CA ASP A 50 7.53 -2.80 -10.84
C ASP A 50 6.01 -2.79 -11.04
N GLU A 51 5.47 -1.76 -11.69
CA GLU A 51 4.03 -1.68 -11.99
C GLU A 51 3.60 -2.77 -12.98
N VAL A 52 4.39 -2.99 -14.04
CA VAL A 52 4.12 -4.07 -15.00
C VAL A 52 4.27 -5.45 -14.34
N ALA A 53 5.26 -5.64 -13.47
CA ALA A 53 5.45 -6.87 -12.72
C ALA A 53 4.28 -7.12 -11.76
N PHE A 54 3.83 -6.09 -11.04
CA PHE A 54 2.67 -6.17 -10.16
C PHE A 54 1.40 -6.51 -10.95
N ARG A 55 1.16 -5.83 -12.08
CA ARG A 55 0.03 -6.11 -12.98
C ARG A 55 0.03 -7.56 -13.46
N ARG A 56 1.16 -8.04 -13.98
CA ARG A 56 1.31 -9.44 -14.44
C ARG A 56 1.11 -10.44 -13.31
N TYR A 57 1.61 -10.14 -12.11
CA TYR A 57 1.40 -10.97 -10.93
C TYR A 57 -0.08 -11.03 -10.56
N THR A 58 -0.77 -9.90 -10.54
CA THR A 58 -2.22 -9.85 -10.29
C THR A 58 -3.05 -10.47 -11.41
N GLU A 59 -2.64 -10.42 -12.67
CA GLU A 59 -3.36 -11.13 -13.75
C GLU A 59 -3.17 -12.64 -13.66
N LYS A 60 -1.96 -13.09 -13.30
CA LYS A 60 -1.62 -14.50 -13.21
C LYS A 60 -2.20 -15.18 -11.97
N PHE A 61 -2.37 -14.45 -10.87
CA PHE A 61 -2.77 -15.00 -9.57
C PHE A 61 -4.02 -14.30 -8.96
N GLY A 62 -4.64 -13.39 -9.71
CA GLY A 62 -5.69 -12.41 -9.34
C GLY A 62 -6.90 -12.89 -8.56
N GLU A 63 -7.30 -14.13 -8.79
CA GLU A 63 -8.54 -14.67 -8.22
C GLU A 63 -8.30 -15.72 -7.12
N CYS A 64 -7.04 -16.11 -6.86
CA CYS A 64 -6.69 -17.09 -5.82
C CYS A 64 -6.19 -16.46 -4.51
N TYR A 65 -6.57 -15.22 -4.21
CA TYR A 65 -6.25 -14.55 -2.95
C TYR A 65 -7.16 -15.03 -1.81
N SER A 66 -6.97 -16.26 -1.35
CA SER A 66 -7.55 -16.71 -0.08
C SER A 66 -6.87 -15.99 1.08
N ARG A 67 -7.66 -15.42 2.02
CA ARG A 67 -7.16 -14.78 3.27
C ARG A 67 -6.21 -15.67 4.09
N LYS A 68 -6.19 -16.98 3.82
CA LYS A 68 -5.27 -17.93 4.47
C LYS A 68 -3.81 -17.70 4.10
N ALA A 69 -3.52 -17.12 2.93
CA ALA A 69 -2.14 -16.96 2.46
C ALA A 69 -1.41 -15.75 3.08
N PHE A 70 -2.12 -14.71 3.49
CA PHE A 70 -1.53 -13.48 4.05
C PHE A 70 -2.41 -12.87 5.16
N PRO A 71 -2.29 -13.35 6.41
CA PRO A 71 -3.15 -12.95 7.54
C PRO A 71 -3.10 -11.45 7.90
N TRP A 72 -2.05 -10.73 7.49
CA TRP A 72 -1.84 -9.31 7.76
C TRP A 72 -2.34 -8.39 6.63
N PHE A 73 -2.72 -8.93 5.46
CA PHE A 73 -3.23 -8.13 4.36
C PHE A 73 -4.75 -8.01 4.47
N ASN A 74 -5.23 -6.79 4.74
CA ASN A 74 -6.65 -6.48 4.88
C ASN A 74 -7.09 -5.65 3.66
N PRO A 75 -7.50 -6.28 2.54
CA PRO A 75 -7.95 -5.53 1.38
C PRO A 75 -9.18 -4.71 1.77
N LYS A 76 -9.13 -3.39 1.52
CA LYS A 76 -10.33 -2.55 1.67
C LYS A 76 -11.39 -3.10 0.72
N PRO A 77 -12.64 -3.32 1.17
CA PRO A 77 -13.71 -3.69 0.26
C PRO A 77 -13.82 -2.61 -0.82
N ALA A 78 -13.94 -3.04 -2.08
CA ALA A 78 -14.20 -2.14 -3.19
C ALA A 78 -15.44 -1.29 -2.86
N PRO A 79 -15.46 0.02 -3.20
CA PRO A 79 -16.66 0.83 -3.01
C PRO A 79 -17.81 0.17 -3.77
N GLU A 80 -18.89 -0.16 -3.05
CA GLU A 80 -20.10 -0.74 -3.61
C GLU A 80 -20.61 0.15 -4.75
N GLU A 81 -20.45 -0.32 -5.98
CA GLU A 81 -21.17 0.24 -7.12
C GLU A 81 -22.67 0.02 -6.85
N LYS A 82 -23.37 1.12 -6.58
CA LYS A 82 -24.83 1.12 -6.45
C LYS A 82 -25.42 0.50 -7.71
N LYS A 83 -26.00 -0.70 -7.57
CA LYS A 83 -26.81 -1.34 -8.60
C LYS A 83 -27.95 -0.39 -8.94
N LEU A 84 -27.85 0.26 -10.11
CA LEU A 84 -28.92 1.02 -10.71
C LEU A 84 -30.01 -0.01 -11.08
N SER A 85 -31.05 -0.08 -10.27
CA SER A 85 -32.19 -0.97 -10.46
C SER A 85 -32.91 -0.61 -11.77
N THR A 86 -32.85 -1.51 -12.74
CA THR A 86 -33.69 -1.50 -13.93
C THR A 86 -35.11 -1.88 -13.50
N GLU A 87 -35.96 -0.91 -13.21
CA GLU A 87 -37.41 -1.12 -13.12
C GLU A 87 -38.03 -0.77 -14.48
N ALA A 88 -38.20 -1.80 -15.29
CA ALA A 88 -39.08 -1.80 -16.45
C ALA A 88 -40.53 -1.72 -15.93
N HIS A 89 -41.15 -0.55 -16.02
CA HIS A 89 -42.59 -0.43 -15.81
C HIS A 89 -43.31 -0.64 -17.14
N GLU A 90 -43.66 -1.89 -17.36
CA GLU A 90 -44.61 -2.36 -18.36
C GLU A 90 -46.01 -1.85 -17.93
N THR A 91 -46.61 -0.96 -18.71
CA THR A 91 -48.03 -0.62 -18.55
C THR A 91 -48.65 -0.47 -19.93
N GLU A 92 -48.82 -1.60 -20.61
CA GLU A 92 -49.71 -1.73 -21.75
C GLU A 92 -50.88 -2.62 -21.31
N GLN A 93 -52.09 -2.06 -21.30
CA GLN A 93 -53.41 -2.69 -21.46
C GLN A 93 -54.45 -1.98 -20.58
N GLN A 94 -55.27 -1.14 -21.22
CA GLN A 94 -56.72 -1.32 -21.25
C GLN A 94 -57.32 -0.32 -22.23
N LEU A 95 -57.63 -0.80 -23.43
CA LEU A 95 -58.53 -0.16 -24.37
C LEU A 95 -59.47 -1.25 -24.88
N ALA A 96 -60.63 -1.36 -24.24
CA ALA A 96 -61.85 -2.03 -24.72
C ALA A 96 -63.02 -1.61 -23.84
#